data_AF-A0A5C0ZNB3-F1
#
_entry.id   AF-A0A5C0ZNB3-F1
#
_cell.length_a   1.000
_cell.length_b   1.000
_cell.length_c   1.000
_cell.angle_alpha   90.00
_cell.angle_beta   90.00
_cell.angle_gamma   90.00
#
_symmetry.space_group_name_H-M   'P 1'
#
loop_
_entity.id
_entity.type
_entity.pdbx_description
1 polymer ?
#
loop_
_entity_poly.entity_id
_entity_poly.type
_entity_poly.pdbx_seq_one_letter_code
_entity_poly.pdbx_strand_id
1 'polypeptide(L)'
;MNKTTGELTTSNRCSGVHVVSRPNTVSYTVTFEGDMDVDPTAAQASYQQLAEWELAQETLEWRAYNADQTYYRSGEGWLSTTEESAPQDGFAPFSGTINGSGIYSIVPPVIP
;
A
#
# COMPACT_ATOMS: atom_id res chain seq x y z
N MET A 1 0.16 4.05 7.25
CA MET A 1 1.16 3.12 6.69
C MET A 1 1.91 2.47 7.82
N ASN A 2 1.88 1.14 7.88
CA ASN A 2 2.64 0.37 8.86
C ASN A 2 3.78 -0.36 8.14
N LYS A 3 5.00 -0.26 8.66
CA LYS A 3 6.19 -0.93 8.11
C LYS A 3 6.60 -2.04 9.06
N THR A 4 6.76 -3.24 8.53
CA THR A 4 7.32 -4.38 9.27
C THR A 4 8.64 -4.78 8.61
N THR A 5 9.67 -5.01 9.43
CA THR A 5 10.97 -5.46 8.93
C THR A 5 11.24 -6.82 9.55
N GLY A 6 11.35 -7.85 8.72
CA GLY A 6 11.76 -9.17 9.20
C GLY A 6 13.19 -9.14 9.68
N GLU A 7 13.50 -9.90 10.73
CA GLU A 7 14.88 -10.08 11.20
C GLU A 7 15.47 -11.36 10.61
N LEU A 8 16.68 -11.27 10.06
CA LEU A 8 17.50 -12.44 9.73
C LEU A 8 18.51 -12.65 10.85
N THR A 9 18.32 -13.72 11.60
CA THR A 9 19.26 -14.14 12.64
C THR A 9 20.23 -15.17 12.08
N THR A 10 21.53 -14.87 12.08
CA THR A 10 22.58 -15.84 11.76
C THR A 10 23.32 -16.22 13.03
N SER A 11 23.46 -17.53 13.30
CA SER A 11 24.24 -18.06 14.40
C SER A 11 25.38 -18.94 13.88
N ASN A 12 26.59 -18.79 14.45
CA ASN A 12 27.71 -19.66 14.13
C ASN A 12 27.75 -20.85 15.10
N ARG A 13 27.64 -22.08 14.57
CA ARG A 13 27.69 -23.33 15.35
C ARG A 13 29.03 -23.56 16.07
N CYS A 14 30.12 -22.91 15.66
CA CYS A 14 31.45 -23.16 16.20
C CYS A 14 31.75 -22.43 17.51
N SER A 15 30.97 -21.42 17.91
CA SER A 15 31.21 -20.68 19.16
C SER A 15 29.98 -20.44 20.03
N GLY A 16 28.76 -20.72 19.56
CA GLY A 16 27.51 -20.62 20.35
C GLY A 16 27.15 -19.24 20.91
N VAL A 17 28.06 -18.26 20.80
CA VAL A 17 28.02 -16.98 21.53
C VAL A 17 27.80 -15.79 20.59
N HIS A 18 27.94 -15.97 19.27
CA HIS A 18 27.76 -14.87 18.32
C HIS A 18 26.47 -15.03 17.51
N VAL A 19 25.47 -14.24 17.90
CA VAL A 19 24.20 -14.06 17.19
C VAL A 19 24.24 -12.68 16.53
N VAL A 20 24.11 -12.63 15.20
CA VAL A 20 23.99 -11.37 14.46
C VAL A 20 22.57 -11.30 13.92
N SER A 21 21.81 -10.27 14.33
CA SER A 21 20.51 -9.92 13.72
C SER A 21 20.72 -8.80 12.70
N ARG A 22 20.16 -8.96 11.50
CA ARG A 22 20.14 -7.94 10.45
C ARG A 22 18.73 -7.78 9.89
N PRO A 23 18.37 -6.57 9.42
CA PRO A 23 17.15 -6.37 8.64
C PRO A 23 17.14 -7.28 7.41
N ASN A 24 16.01 -7.95 7.18
CA ASN A 24 15.75 -8.79 6.02
C ASN A 24 14.68 -8.12 5.13
N THR A 25 13.69 -8.87 4.67
CA THR A 25 12.56 -8.36 3.90
C THR A 25 11.81 -7.28 4.67
N VAL A 26 11.70 -6.11 4.04
CA VAL A 26 10.80 -5.04 4.45
C VAL A 26 9.44 -5.32 3.81
N SER A 27 8.40 -5.41 4.60
CA SER A 27 7.02 -5.38 4.13
C SER A 27 6.34 -4.12 4.66
N TYR A 28 5.34 -3.65 3.93
CA TYR A 28 4.57 -2.50 4.34
C TYR A 28 3.12 -2.65 3.95
N THR A 29 2.25 -2.01 4.74
CA THR A 29 0.84 -1.91 4.45
C THR A 29 0.43 -0.44 4.33
N VAL A 30 -0.33 -0.13 3.27
CA VAL A 30 -0.91 1.18 3.02
C VAL A 30 -2.42 1.02 3.04
N THR A 31 -3.06 1.62 4.03
CA THR A 31 -4.52 1.72 4.13
C THR A 31 -4.97 3.00 3.44
N PHE A 32 -6.03 2.92 2.66
CA PHE A 32 -6.67 4.08 2.03
C PHE A 32 -8.18 4.00 2.20
N GLU A 33 -8.81 5.17 2.21
CA GLU A 33 -10.24 5.38 2.33
C GLU A 33 -10.64 6.46 1.34
N GLY A 34 -11.85 6.37 0.79
CA GLY A 34 -12.40 7.36 -0.12
C GLY A 34 -13.89 7.17 -0.31
N ASP A 35 -14.50 8.13 -1.00
CA ASP A 35 -15.90 8.06 -1.41
C ASP A 35 -15.94 7.81 -2.91
N MET A 36 -16.69 6.81 -3.35
CA MET A 36 -16.98 6.58 -4.76
C MET A 36 -18.35 7.16 -5.11
N ASP A 37 -18.40 7.87 -6.22
CA ASP A 37 -19.67 8.23 -6.84
C ASP A 37 -20.31 6.95 -7.41
N VAL A 38 -21.60 6.73 -7.13
CA VAL A 38 -22.33 5.57 -7.65
C VAL A 38 -22.71 5.74 -9.13
N ASP A 39 -22.48 6.91 -9.73
CA ASP A 39 -22.69 7.14 -11.15
C ASP A 39 -21.59 6.45 -12.01
N PRO A 40 -21.92 5.39 -12.76
CA PRO A 40 -20.97 4.66 -13.60
C PRO A 40 -20.45 5.47 -14.80
N THR A 41 -20.99 6.68 -15.05
CA THR A 41 -20.57 7.57 -16.14
C THR A 41 -19.59 8.65 -15.72
N ALA A 42 -19.34 8.82 -14.41
CA ALA A 42 -18.34 9.74 -13.90
C ALA A 42 -16.93 9.23 -14.23
N ALA A 43 -16.09 10.09 -14.85
CA ALA A 43 -14.73 9.76 -15.29
C ALA A 43 -13.70 9.63 -14.14
N GLN A 44 -14.11 9.11 -13.00
CA GLN A 44 -13.26 8.81 -11.85
C GLN A 44 -12.98 7.30 -11.84
N ALA A 45 -11.83 6.88 -11.27
CA ALA A 45 -11.43 5.47 -11.26
C ALA A 45 -12.57 4.60 -10.73
N SER A 46 -13.15 3.78 -11.61
CA SER A 46 -14.32 2.98 -11.26
C SER A 46 -13.93 2.00 -10.16
N TYR A 47 -14.70 1.93 -9.07
CA TYR A 47 -14.52 0.92 -8.03
C TYR A 47 -14.43 -0.50 -8.59
N GLN A 48 -15.12 -0.76 -9.71
CA GLN A 48 -14.98 -1.99 -10.48
C GLN A 48 -13.51 -2.35 -10.78
N GLN A 49 -12.68 -1.37 -11.14
CA GLN A 49 -11.26 -1.58 -11.42
C GLN A 49 -10.46 -1.94 -10.15
N LEU A 50 -10.83 -1.40 -8.99
CA LEU A 50 -10.25 -1.80 -7.70
C LEU A 50 -10.63 -3.24 -7.35
N ALA A 51 -11.89 -3.62 -7.58
CA ALA A 51 -12.36 -4.99 -7.36
C ALA A 51 -11.71 -5.98 -8.34
N GLU A 52 -11.51 -5.58 -9.60
CA GLU A 52 -10.78 -6.37 -10.59
C GLU A 52 -9.30 -6.58 -10.19
N TRP A 53 -8.63 -5.54 -9.69
CA TRP A 53 -7.26 -5.65 -9.19
C TRP A 53 -7.15 -6.48 -7.91
N GLU A 54 -8.13 -6.41 -7.01
CA GLU A 54 -8.20 -7.29 -5.84
C GLU A 54 -8.34 -8.76 -6.27
N LEU A 55 -9.24 -9.05 -7.22
CA LEU A 55 -9.44 -10.40 -7.73
C LEU A 55 -8.19 -10.93 -8.47
N ALA A 56 -7.54 -10.08 -9.26
CA ALA A 56 -6.37 -10.45 -10.03
C ALA A 56 -5.11 -10.65 -9.16
N GLN A 57 -5.09 -10.08 -7.95
CA GLN A 57 -3.91 -10.02 -7.07
C GLN A 57 -2.64 -9.53 -7.79
N GLU A 58 -2.83 -8.64 -8.75
CA GLU A 58 -1.74 -8.09 -9.54
C GLU A 58 -0.94 -7.08 -8.72
N THR A 59 0.36 -7.00 -9.01
CA THR A 59 1.21 -5.97 -8.43
C THR A 59 0.96 -4.66 -9.15
N LEU A 60 0.55 -3.64 -8.39
CA LEU A 60 0.32 -2.28 -8.84
C LEU A 60 1.35 -1.32 -8.24
N GLU A 61 1.65 -0.27 -8.99
CA GLU A 61 2.38 0.88 -8.49
C GLU A 61 1.41 1.85 -7.79
N TRP A 62 1.74 2.27 -6.59
CA TRP A 62 0.95 3.25 -5.85
C TRP A 62 1.76 4.51 -5.57
N ARG A 63 1.05 5.63 -5.48
CA ARG A 63 1.60 6.94 -5.10
C ARG A 63 0.65 7.64 -4.14
N ALA A 64 1.18 8.09 -3.01
CA ALA A 64 0.43 8.86 -2.01
C ALA A 64 1.14 10.18 -1.74
N TYR A 65 0.48 11.29 -2.04
CA TYR A 65 0.98 12.63 -1.71
C TYR A 65 0.71 12.95 -0.24
N ASN A 66 1.58 13.75 0.36
CA ASN A 66 1.25 14.39 1.64
C ASN A 66 0.21 15.51 1.45
N ALA A 67 -0.40 15.93 2.56
CA ALA A 67 -1.49 16.91 2.56
C ALA A 67 -1.11 18.24 1.89
N ASP A 68 0.13 18.68 2.09
CA ASP A 68 0.72 19.90 1.53
C ASP A 68 1.40 19.69 0.17
N GLN A 69 1.34 18.47 -0.41
CA GLN A 69 1.92 18.08 -1.69
C GLN A 69 3.44 18.32 -1.83
N THR A 70 4.14 18.60 -0.73
CA THR A 70 5.59 18.82 -0.68
C THR A 70 6.42 17.54 -0.74
N TYR A 71 5.83 16.35 -0.72
CA TYR A 71 6.46 15.08 -1.09
C TYR A 71 5.41 14.02 -1.40
N TYR A 72 5.82 12.98 -2.13
CA TYR A 72 5.01 11.77 -2.26
C TYR A 72 5.78 10.54 -1.80
N ARG A 73 5.02 9.55 -1.35
CA ARG A 73 5.49 8.20 -1.12
C ARG A 73 5.03 7.34 -2.30
N SER A 74 5.88 6.43 -2.75
CA SER A 74 5.53 5.49 -3.81
C SER A 74 6.16 4.13 -3.59
N GLY A 75 5.56 3.11 -4.18
CA GLY A 75 6.08 1.75 -4.15
C GLY A 75 5.20 0.81 -4.96
N GLU A 76 5.53 -0.47 -4.88
CA GLU A 76 4.79 -1.56 -5.53
C GLU A 76 4.12 -2.45 -4.47
N GLY A 77 2.88 -2.86 -4.72
CA GLY A 77 2.15 -3.76 -3.85
C GLY A 77 0.92 -4.34 -4.54
N TRP A 78 0.15 -5.13 -3.82
CA TRP A 78 -1.12 -5.68 -4.30
C TRP A 78 -2.24 -5.35 -3.32
N LEU A 79 -3.47 -5.24 -3.81
CA LEU A 79 -4.66 -5.05 -2.99
C LEU A 79 -5.01 -6.37 -2.28
N SER A 80 -5.17 -6.35 -0.95
CA SER A 80 -5.63 -7.53 -0.20
C SER A 80 -7.09 -7.52 0.15
N THR A 81 -7.66 -6.33 0.33
CA THR A 81 -9.03 -6.13 0.75
C THR A 81 -9.53 -4.84 0.14
N THR A 82 -10.71 -4.89 -0.46
CA THR A 82 -11.56 -3.72 -0.63
C THR A 82 -12.86 -3.94 0.14
N GLU A 83 -13.25 -2.98 0.95
CA GLU A 83 -14.53 -2.98 1.64
C GLU A 83 -15.37 -1.83 1.10
N GLU A 84 -16.59 -2.15 0.65
CA GLU A 84 -17.62 -1.19 0.27
C GLU A 84 -18.68 -1.14 1.36
N SER A 85 -19.09 0.08 1.72
CA SER A 85 -20.25 0.31 2.57
C SER A 85 -21.45 0.77 1.74
N ALA A 86 -22.65 0.55 2.27
CA ALA A 86 -23.89 0.93 1.59
C ALA A 86 -23.88 2.43 1.21
N PRO A 87 -24.34 2.79 0.00
CA PRO A 87 -24.36 4.18 -0.44
C PRO A 87 -25.18 5.07 0.49
N GLN A 88 -24.66 6.25 0.79
CA GLN A 88 -25.39 7.33 1.44
C GLN A 88 -25.28 8.58 0.57
N ASP A 89 -26.42 9.19 0.23
CA ASP A 89 -26.48 10.44 -0.53
C ASP A 89 -25.75 10.43 -1.89
N GLY A 90 -25.76 9.29 -2.59
CA GLY A 90 -25.13 9.17 -3.92
C GLY A 90 -23.62 8.93 -3.90
N PHE A 91 -23.05 8.71 -2.72
CA PHE A 91 -21.67 8.27 -2.55
C PHE A 91 -21.63 6.98 -1.74
N ALA A 92 -20.77 6.04 -2.11
CA ALA A 92 -20.49 4.86 -1.31
C ALA A 92 -19.07 4.97 -0.75
N PRO A 93 -18.88 4.87 0.58
CA PRO A 93 -17.54 4.83 1.14
C PRO A 93 -16.86 3.53 0.74
N PHE A 94 -15.60 3.62 0.33
CA PHE A 94 -14.74 2.46 0.11
C PHE A 94 -13.46 2.60 0.91
N SER A 95 -12.94 1.47 1.35
CA SER A 95 -11.63 1.38 1.97
C SER A 95 -10.86 0.20 1.40
N GLY A 96 -9.53 0.25 1.51
CA GLY A 96 -8.72 -0.88 1.10
C GLY A 96 -7.32 -0.87 1.66
N THR A 97 -6.65 -2.00 1.50
CA THR A 97 -5.26 -2.18 1.94
C THR A 97 -4.38 -2.67 0.80
N ILE A 98 -3.31 -1.91 0.55
CA ILE A 98 -2.21 -2.33 -0.32
C ILE A 98 -1.13 -2.95 0.54
N ASN A 99 -0.71 -4.16 0.19
CA ASN A 99 0.42 -4.84 0.81
C ASN A 99 1.56 -4.82 -0.17
N GLY A 100 2.70 -4.29 0.26
CA GLY A 100 3.91 -4.26 -0.54
C GLY A 100 5.07 -4.91 0.18
N SER A 101 6.08 -5.28 -0.60
CA SER A 101 7.36 -5.72 -0.10
C SER A 101 8.48 -4.95 -0.81
N GLY A 102 9.59 -4.73 -0.12
CA GLY A 102 10.73 -3.97 -0.66
C GLY A 102 10.79 -2.52 -0.19
N ILE A 103 11.54 -1.71 -0.95
CA ILE A 103 11.84 -0.32 -0.62
C ILE A 103 10.76 0.57 -1.22
N TYR A 104 10.02 1.29 -0.37
CA TYR A 104 9.21 2.41 -0.84
C TYR A 104 10.08 3.67 -0.94
N SER A 105 9.79 4.51 -1.93
CA SER A 105 10.50 5.77 -2.17
C SER A 105 9.76 6.94 -1.57
N ILE A 106 10.50 7.86 -0.95
CA ILE A 106 10.00 9.19 -0.55
C ILE A 106 10.67 10.20 -1.47
N VAL A 107 9.89 10.91 -2.27
CA VAL A 107 10.40 11.80 -3.31
C VAL A 107 9.79 13.19 -3.13
N PRO A 108 10.61 14.26 -3.06
CA PRO A 108 10.10 15.63 -3.12
C PRO A 108 9.48 15.91 -4.51
N PRO A 109 8.44 16.75 -4.63
CA PRO A 109 7.84 17.08 -5.90
C PRO A 109 8.91 17.75 -6.76
N VAL A 110 8.95 17.36 -8.02
CA VAL A 110 9.75 18.08 -9.03
C VAL A 110 9.09 19.45 -9.15
N ILE A 111 9.70 20.48 -8.58
CA ILE A 111 9.27 21.87 -8.78
C ILE A 111 9.58 22.19 -10.25
N PRO A 112 8.57 22.44 -11.11
CA PRO A 112 8.81 22.86 -12.48
C PRO A 112 9.42 24.27 -12.56
#